data_AF-A0A7C2ZFJ7-F1
#
_entry.id   AF-A0A7C2ZFJ7-F1
#
_cell.length_a   1.000
_cell.length_b   1.000
_cell.length_c   1.000
_cell.angle_alpha   90.00
_cell.angle_beta   90.00
_cell.angle_gamma   90.00
#
_symmetry.space_group_name_H-M   'P 1'
#
loop_
_entity.id
_entity.type
_entity.pdbx_description
1 polymer ?
#
loop_
_entity_poly.entity_id
_entity_poly.type
_entity_poly.pdbx_seq_one_letter_code
_entity_poly.pdbx_strand_id
1 'polypeptide(L)'
;MLNWRSVFECLIQSRMSKITKSPRKVAVAAYKIAKSTLPQYAHRYSPKKFTQPQLFICLVLKIFFKTDYRGIVAILSDSPDLCKSFDLVKIPHFTTLQKASKKLLCLAVADNLLKATVDSVIKNNAIDLAAIDSTGLDASYISRYFVRRRRSKRYNLWEDTIYRRWPKLSIICDCSNHLILSAITTRGPSPDINQFRKTLKQAVDKVEIEKILADAGYDSQGNHEYAREVQQIESIIPARHGRPTLSDKPLKGKYRELMRNNFDKKTYGQRWQVETVFSMIKRNFGSALRAKYYWSQCREMMLMVLTHNLAVIQLAKKLFYRALLTPFLPVNSRRFHWFVIRLT
;
A
#
# COMPACT_ATOMS: atom_id res chain seq x y z
N MET A 1 33.69 -2.98 -4.01
CA MET A 1 32.35 -3.50 -4.41
C MET A 1 31.28 -2.56 -3.88
N LEU A 2 30.79 -1.66 -4.73
CA LEU A 2 29.72 -0.73 -4.38
C LEU A 2 28.44 -1.51 -4.09
N ASN A 3 27.85 -1.27 -2.91
CA ASN A 3 26.63 -1.91 -2.45
C ASN A 3 25.46 -1.42 -3.32
N TRP A 4 25.15 -2.16 -4.39
CA TRP A 4 24.08 -1.83 -5.33
C TRP A 4 22.74 -1.60 -4.63
N ARG A 5 22.48 -2.20 -3.45
CA ARG A 5 21.28 -1.92 -2.65
C ARG A 5 21.18 -0.47 -2.16
N SER A 6 22.28 0.14 -1.70
CA SER A 6 22.21 1.52 -1.17
C SER A 6 22.15 2.56 -2.28
N VAL A 7 22.80 2.29 -3.41
CA VAL A 7 22.73 3.16 -4.60
C VAL A 7 21.35 3.06 -5.26
N PHE A 8 20.75 1.87 -5.28
CA PHE A 8 19.37 1.68 -5.76
C PHE A 8 18.35 2.29 -4.80
N GLU A 9 18.49 2.15 -3.48
CA GLU A 9 17.65 2.84 -2.49
C GLU A 9 17.71 4.37 -2.63
N CYS A 10 18.90 4.91 -2.92
CA CYS A 10 19.14 6.35 -3.09
C CYS A 10 18.61 6.90 -4.44
N LEU A 11 18.76 6.16 -5.54
CA LEU A 11 18.19 6.53 -6.85
C LEU A 11 16.67 6.39 -6.88
N ILE A 12 16.13 5.40 -6.18
CA ILE A 12 14.70 5.25 -5.92
C ILE A 12 14.18 6.44 -5.07
N GLN A 13 14.96 6.95 -4.10
CA GLN A 13 14.56 8.08 -3.26
C GLN A 13 14.32 9.40 -4.02
N SER A 14 14.97 9.65 -5.16
CA SER A 14 14.89 10.97 -5.84
C SER A 14 13.81 11.09 -6.93
N ARG A 15 13.28 9.97 -7.47
CA ARG A 15 12.24 9.96 -8.52
C ARG A 15 10.91 9.31 -8.14
N MET A 16 10.73 8.91 -6.89
CA MET A 16 9.60 8.08 -6.48
C MET A 16 8.22 8.77 -6.42
N SER A 17 7.22 7.99 -6.83
CA SER A 17 5.78 8.25 -6.77
C SER A 17 5.34 8.98 -5.49
N LYS A 18 4.63 10.09 -5.72
CA LYS A 18 4.24 11.02 -4.66
C LYS A 18 2.85 10.64 -4.18
N ILE A 19 2.65 10.32 -2.91
CA ILE A 19 1.29 10.41 -2.35
C ILE A 19 0.96 11.89 -2.07
N THR A 20 -0.31 12.26 -2.01
CA THR A 20 -0.67 13.62 -1.56
C THR A 20 -0.17 13.85 -0.12
N LYS A 21 0.39 15.04 0.13
CA LYS A 21 0.78 15.51 1.47
C LYS A 21 -0.29 16.40 2.11
N SER A 22 -1.39 16.66 1.40
CA SER A 22 -2.49 17.48 1.92
C SER A 22 -3.48 16.63 2.71
N PRO A 23 -3.66 16.87 4.03
CA PRO A 23 -4.63 16.13 4.84
C PRO A 23 -6.07 16.38 4.37
N ARG A 24 -6.39 17.62 3.94
CA ARG A 24 -7.70 17.97 3.39
C ARG A 24 -8.05 17.16 2.14
N LYS A 25 -7.09 16.96 1.23
CA LYS A 25 -7.32 16.13 0.03
C LYS A 25 -7.61 14.68 0.37
N VAL A 26 -6.85 14.11 1.32
CA VAL A 26 -7.10 12.75 1.81
C VAL A 26 -8.47 12.67 2.48
N ALA A 27 -8.83 13.64 3.32
CA ALA A 27 -10.12 13.68 4.01
C ALA A 27 -11.30 13.71 3.02
N VAL A 28 -11.24 14.58 2.00
CA VAL A 28 -12.28 14.66 0.96
C VAL A 28 -12.38 13.37 0.16
N ALA A 29 -11.25 12.76 -0.20
CA ALA A 29 -11.22 11.46 -0.88
C ALA A 29 -11.89 10.38 -0.02
N ALA A 30 -11.46 10.29 1.24
CA ALA A 30 -11.96 9.34 2.22
C ALA A 30 -13.46 9.52 2.42
N TYR A 31 -13.93 10.76 2.50
CA TYR A 31 -15.35 11.05 2.72
C TYR A 31 -16.22 10.62 1.56
N LYS A 32 -15.78 10.88 0.32
CA LYS A 32 -16.49 10.45 -0.89
C LYS A 32 -16.66 8.92 -0.91
N ILE A 33 -15.57 8.18 -0.71
CA ILE A 33 -15.59 6.71 -0.70
C ILE A 33 -16.42 6.19 0.47
N ALA A 34 -16.26 6.77 1.65
CA ALA A 34 -16.98 6.32 2.83
C ALA A 34 -18.50 6.57 2.73
N LYS A 35 -18.92 7.71 2.15
CA LYS A 35 -20.35 8.00 1.89
C LYS A 35 -21.00 7.00 0.93
N SER A 36 -20.28 6.52 -0.08
CA SER A 36 -20.81 5.52 -1.02
C SER A 36 -20.77 4.09 -0.49
N THR A 37 -19.95 3.81 0.54
CA THR A 37 -19.68 2.43 0.99
C THR A 37 -20.29 2.11 2.36
N LEU A 38 -20.33 3.08 3.27
CA LEU A 38 -20.74 2.87 4.66
C LEU A 38 -22.13 3.45 4.90
N PRO A 39 -23.00 2.75 5.67
CA PRO A 39 -24.26 3.34 6.08
C PRO A 39 -24.00 4.53 7.00
N GLN A 40 -24.82 5.58 6.87
CA GLN A 40 -24.63 6.83 7.60
C GLN A 40 -24.55 6.61 9.12
N TYR A 41 -25.37 5.71 9.67
CA TYR A 41 -25.36 5.32 11.08
C TYR A 41 -25.33 3.80 11.21
N ALA A 42 -24.79 3.30 12.33
CA ALA A 42 -24.66 1.86 12.56
C ALA A 42 -26.02 1.18 12.81
N HIS A 43 -26.99 1.91 13.34
CA HIS A 43 -28.35 1.43 13.63
C HIS A 43 -29.33 2.60 13.67
N ARG A 44 -30.62 2.34 13.46
CA ARG A 44 -31.70 3.36 13.52
C ARG A 44 -31.72 4.13 14.84
N TYR A 45 -31.44 3.44 15.96
CA TYR A 45 -31.39 4.02 17.32
C TYR A 45 -30.00 4.50 17.75
N SER A 46 -29.02 4.52 16.86
CA SER A 46 -27.70 5.05 17.21
C SER A 46 -27.81 6.55 17.52
N PRO A 47 -27.05 7.07 18.51
CA PRO A 47 -26.94 8.51 18.71
C PRO A 47 -26.47 9.17 17.41
N LYS A 48 -27.31 10.02 16.81
CA LYS A 48 -27.05 10.68 15.52
C LYS A 48 -26.03 11.83 15.63
N LYS A 49 -25.05 11.69 16.53
CA LYS A 49 -23.98 12.67 16.81
C LYS A 49 -22.89 12.64 15.74
N PHE A 50 -22.54 11.44 15.27
CA PHE A 50 -21.50 11.23 14.25
C PHE A 50 -21.97 10.19 13.26
N THR A 51 -21.64 10.40 12.00
CA THR A 51 -21.84 9.41 10.95
C THR A 51 -20.66 8.44 10.87
N GLN A 52 -20.88 7.23 10.36
CA GLN A 52 -19.78 6.28 10.14
C GLN A 52 -18.73 6.80 9.15
N PRO A 53 -19.10 7.47 8.04
CA PRO A 53 -18.13 8.15 7.19
C PRO A 53 -17.24 9.16 7.91
N GLN A 54 -17.82 10.01 8.77
CA GLN A 54 -17.04 10.96 9.59
C GLN A 54 -16.03 10.25 10.51
N LEU A 55 -16.47 9.20 11.20
CA LEU A 55 -15.60 8.44 12.08
C LEU A 55 -14.47 7.74 11.31
N PHE A 56 -14.76 7.22 10.11
CA PHE A 56 -13.74 6.62 9.24
C PHE A 56 -12.66 7.63 8.84
N ILE A 57 -13.05 8.86 8.48
CA ILE A 57 -12.09 9.92 8.09
C ILE A 57 -11.17 10.28 9.25
N CYS A 58 -11.70 10.40 10.47
CA CYS A 58 -10.88 10.63 11.65
C CYS A 58 -9.84 9.50 11.85
N LEU A 59 -10.20 8.25 11.53
CA LEU A 59 -9.25 7.12 11.58
C LEU A 59 -8.18 7.25 10.48
N VAL A 60 -8.57 7.57 9.24
CA VAL A 60 -7.63 7.79 8.13
C VAL A 60 -6.65 8.91 8.48
N LEU A 61 -7.15 10.04 8.98
CA LEU A 61 -6.31 11.18 9.39
C LEU A 61 -5.38 10.83 10.55
N LYS A 62 -5.80 9.96 11.48
CA LYS A 62 -4.92 9.46 12.55
C LYS A 62 -3.67 8.78 11.97
N ILE A 63 -3.83 7.95 10.94
CA ILE A 63 -2.70 7.31 10.25
C ILE A 63 -1.89 8.32 9.45
N PHE A 64 -2.58 9.19 8.72
CA PHE A 64 -1.95 10.23 7.90
C PHE A 64 -1.01 11.13 8.70
N PHE A 65 -1.46 11.58 9.88
CA PHE A 65 -0.66 12.41 10.80
C PHE A 65 0.31 11.62 11.68
N LYS A 66 0.37 10.28 11.55
CA LYS A 66 1.18 9.41 12.41
C LYS A 66 0.92 9.71 13.89
N THR A 67 -0.33 9.66 14.31
CA THR A 67 -0.70 10.00 15.69
C THR A 67 -1.56 8.91 16.34
N ASP A 68 -1.91 9.09 17.62
CA ASP A 68 -2.83 8.21 18.34
C ASP A 68 -4.26 8.79 18.39
N TYR A 69 -5.17 8.13 19.10
CA TYR A 69 -6.56 8.58 19.17
C TYR A 69 -6.74 9.92 19.89
N ARG A 70 -5.86 10.27 20.83
CA ARG A 70 -5.94 11.56 21.54
C ARG A 70 -5.32 12.66 20.70
N GLY A 71 -4.19 12.39 20.07
CA GLY A 71 -3.51 13.33 19.20
C GLY A 71 -4.35 13.71 17.99
N ILE A 72 -5.09 12.78 17.37
CA ILE A 72 -6.00 13.17 16.28
C ILE A 72 -7.16 14.03 16.77
N VAL A 73 -7.67 13.79 17.98
CA VAL A 73 -8.73 14.62 18.58
C VAL A 73 -8.23 16.04 18.83
N ALA A 74 -7.01 16.19 19.34
CA ALA A 74 -6.37 17.50 19.52
C ALA A 74 -6.17 18.21 18.17
N ILE A 75 -5.58 17.54 17.16
CA ILE A 75 -5.37 18.12 15.82
C ILE A 75 -6.69 18.59 15.19
N LEU A 76 -7.77 17.82 15.32
CA LEU A 76 -9.08 18.20 14.80
C LEU A 76 -9.70 19.38 15.56
N SER A 77 -9.40 19.51 16.86
CA SER A 77 -9.77 20.67 17.67
C SER A 77 -9.11 21.95 17.19
N ASP A 78 -7.83 21.85 16.84
CA ASP A 78 -7.04 22.99 16.41
C ASP A 78 -7.25 23.34 14.92
N SER A 79 -7.98 22.50 14.17
CA SER A 79 -8.15 22.60 12.72
C SER A 79 -9.63 22.60 12.27
N PRO A 80 -10.42 23.63 12.61
CA PRO A 80 -11.84 23.69 12.25
C PRO A 80 -12.08 23.62 10.74
N ASP A 81 -11.20 24.20 9.92
CA ASP A 81 -11.34 24.17 8.45
C ASP A 81 -11.11 22.78 7.86
N LEU A 82 -10.29 21.94 8.51
CA LEU A 82 -10.16 20.53 8.13
C LEU A 82 -11.45 19.80 8.45
N CYS A 83 -12.04 20.03 9.63
CA CYS A 83 -13.32 19.43 10.05
C CYS A 83 -14.48 19.80 9.11
N LYS A 84 -14.53 21.06 8.64
CA LYS A 84 -15.51 21.53 7.64
C LYS A 84 -15.43 20.75 6.33
N SER A 85 -14.25 20.24 5.94
CA SER A 85 -14.09 19.52 4.67
C SER A 85 -14.82 18.17 4.59
N PHE A 86 -15.32 17.66 5.72
CA PHE A 86 -16.13 16.44 5.80
C PHE A 86 -17.30 16.58 6.78
N ASP A 87 -17.82 17.81 6.91
CA ASP A 87 -19.02 18.15 7.67
C ASP A 87 -18.97 17.77 9.16
N LEU A 88 -17.78 17.77 9.79
CA LEU A 88 -17.64 17.42 11.21
C LEU A 88 -17.86 18.65 12.09
N VAL A 89 -19.05 18.75 12.69
CA VAL A 89 -19.43 19.87 13.57
C VAL A 89 -18.88 19.71 15.00
N LYS A 90 -18.93 18.49 15.54
CA LYS A 90 -18.44 18.17 16.88
C LYS A 90 -17.29 17.19 16.80
N ILE A 91 -16.31 17.33 17.69
CA ILE A 91 -15.16 16.43 17.72
C ILE A 91 -15.52 15.19 18.54
N PRO A 92 -15.31 13.97 18.01
CA PRO A 92 -15.58 12.75 18.74
C PRO A 92 -14.54 12.55 19.85
N HIS A 93 -14.99 12.08 21.02
CA HIS A 93 -14.07 11.65 22.08
C HIS A 93 -13.19 10.48 21.62
N PHE A 94 -11.95 10.38 22.11
CA PHE A 94 -10.97 9.38 21.65
C PHE A 94 -11.48 7.93 21.75
N THR A 95 -12.29 7.60 22.78
CA THR A 95 -12.91 6.27 22.93
C THR A 95 -13.95 5.98 21.85
N THR A 96 -14.60 7.00 21.29
CA THR A 96 -15.52 6.87 20.15
C THR A 96 -14.76 6.39 18.92
N LEU A 97 -13.60 6.99 18.63
CA LEU A 97 -12.73 6.57 17.52
C LEU A 97 -12.19 5.16 17.74
N GLN A 98 -11.78 4.83 18.97
CA GLN A 98 -11.34 3.48 19.31
C GLN A 98 -12.43 2.42 19.06
N LYS A 99 -13.68 2.70 19.47
CA LYS A 99 -14.83 1.81 19.24
C LYS A 99 -15.19 1.75 17.74
N ALA A 100 -15.13 2.88 17.04
CA ALA A 100 -15.36 2.94 15.59
C ALA A 100 -14.34 2.10 14.83
N SER A 101 -13.05 2.16 15.20
CA SER A 101 -11.99 1.33 14.59
C SER A 101 -12.33 -0.16 14.64
N LYS A 102 -12.84 -0.66 15.78
CA LYS A 102 -13.23 -2.07 15.90
C LYS A 102 -14.36 -2.46 14.94
N LYS A 103 -15.31 -1.55 14.68
CA LYS A 103 -16.49 -1.80 13.84
C LYS A 103 -16.19 -1.61 12.34
N LEU A 104 -15.53 -0.51 11.99
CA LEU A 104 -15.31 -0.08 10.61
C LEU A 104 -14.13 -0.78 9.93
N LEU A 105 -13.21 -1.37 10.72
CA LEU A 105 -12.03 -2.05 10.20
C LEU A 105 -12.08 -3.56 10.48
N CYS A 106 -13.28 -4.13 10.66
CA CYS A 106 -13.42 -5.57 10.49
C CYS A 106 -13.13 -5.93 9.02
N LEU A 107 -12.73 -7.19 8.79
CA LEU A 107 -12.21 -7.61 7.48
C LEU A 107 -13.17 -7.30 6.33
N ALA A 108 -14.45 -7.64 6.47
CA ALA A 108 -15.46 -7.43 5.44
C ALA A 108 -15.68 -5.94 5.10
N VAL A 109 -15.82 -5.08 6.12
CA VAL A 109 -16.05 -3.64 5.89
C VAL A 109 -14.80 -2.98 5.31
N ALA A 110 -13.61 -3.35 5.80
CA ALA A 110 -12.36 -2.82 5.28
C ALA A 110 -12.09 -3.27 3.83
N ASP A 111 -12.42 -4.52 3.48
CA ASP A 111 -12.28 -5.03 2.13
C ASP A 111 -13.26 -4.34 1.16
N ASN A 112 -14.50 -4.09 1.58
CA ASN A 112 -15.46 -3.29 0.81
C ASN A 112 -14.98 -1.85 0.60
N LEU A 113 -14.40 -1.22 1.63
CA LEU A 113 -13.78 0.11 1.50
C LEU A 113 -12.60 0.07 0.53
N LEU A 114 -11.77 -0.98 0.58
CA LEU A 114 -10.65 -1.15 -0.33
C LEU A 114 -11.14 -1.31 -1.77
N LYS A 115 -12.13 -2.18 -2.01
CA LYS A 115 -12.79 -2.35 -3.30
C LYS A 115 -13.33 -1.02 -3.83
N ALA A 116 -14.08 -0.29 -3.01
CA ALA A 116 -14.59 1.03 -3.40
C ALA A 116 -13.47 2.04 -3.76
N THR A 117 -12.29 1.97 -3.10
CA THR A 117 -11.14 2.80 -3.52
C THR A 117 -10.59 2.39 -4.88
N VAL A 118 -10.51 1.08 -5.17
CA VAL A 118 -10.02 0.52 -6.44
C VAL A 118 -10.97 0.89 -7.58
N ASP A 119 -12.27 0.60 -7.41
CA ASP A 119 -13.34 0.89 -8.40
C ASP A 119 -13.43 2.39 -8.74
N SER A 120 -13.02 3.26 -7.80
CA SER A 120 -13.01 4.71 -8.03
C SER A 120 -11.95 5.20 -9.03
N VAL A 121 -10.99 4.33 -9.39
CA VAL A 121 -9.89 4.62 -10.32
C VAL A 121 -9.92 3.69 -11.53
N ILE A 122 -10.08 2.39 -11.28
CA ILE A 122 -10.01 1.36 -12.32
C ILE A 122 -11.43 1.10 -12.80
N LYS A 123 -11.80 1.67 -13.95
CA LYS A 123 -13.18 1.61 -14.48
C LYS A 123 -13.52 0.32 -15.20
N ASN A 124 -12.54 -0.31 -15.85
CA ASN A 124 -12.73 -1.53 -16.65
C ASN A 124 -12.36 -2.80 -15.86
N ASN A 125 -12.00 -2.65 -14.59
CA ASN A 125 -11.51 -3.71 -13.71
C ASN A 125 -10.32 -4.52 -14.24
N ALA A 126 -9.66 -4.11 -15.33
CA ALA A 126 -8.51 -4.81 -15.90
C ALA A 126 -7.17 -4.24 -15.40
N ILE A 127 -6.24 -5.12 -15.07
CA ILE A 127 -4.88 -4.83 -14.60
C ILE A 127 -3.89 -5.69 -15.38
N ASP A 128 -3.10 -5.06 -16.25
CA ASP A 128 -2.10 -5.76 -17.07
C ASP A 128 -1.01 -6.43 -16.21
N LEU A 129 -0.56 -5.73 -15.16
CA LEU A 129 0.57 -6.19 -14.36
C LEU A 129 0.41 -5.84 -12.88
N ALA A 130 0.33 -6.88 -12.06
CA ALA A 130 0.30 -6.77 -10.62
C ALA A 130 1.57 -7.40 -10.00
N ALA A 131 1.92 -6.96 -8.79
CA ALA A 131 3.01 -7.54 -8.01
C ALA A 131 2.54 -7.88 -6.59
N ILE A 132 2.93 -9.07 -6.10
CA ILE A 132 2.69 -9.54 -4.74
C ILE A 132 3.99 -9.56 -3.95
N ASP A 133 3.93 -9.07 -2.72
CA ASP A 133 4.99 -9.23 -1.74
C ASP A 133 4.45 -9.08 -0.31
N SER A 134 5.28 -9.38 0.68
CA SER A 134 4.96 -9.20 2.09
C SER A 134 6.04 -8.43 2.84
N THR A 135 5.63 -7.69 3.87
CA THR A 135 6.55 -6.93 4.71
C THR A 135 6.24 -7.07 6.19
N GLY A 136 7.30 -7.08 7.00
CA GLY A 136 7.19 -6.94 8.45
C GLY A 136 7.12 -5.47 8.87
N LEU A 137 6.32 -5.21 9.91
CA LEU A 137 6.30 -3.94 10.64
C LEU A 137 6.68 -4.19 12.10
N ASP A 138 7.22 -3.17 12.76
CA ASP A 138 7.61 -3.28 14.17
C ASP A 138 6.36 -3.27 15.06
N ALA A 139 6.27 -4.23 15.98
CA ALA A 139 5.27 -4.22 17.04
C ALA A 139 5.73 -3.29 18.17
N SER A 140 5.18 -2.08 18.21
CA SER A 140 5.32 -1.08 19.28
C SER A 140 6.62 -0.27 19.34
N TYR A 141 6.46 0.98 19.78
CA TYR A 141 7.47 2.02 19.95
C TYR A 141 8.34 1.79 21.20
N ILE A 142 8.71 0.54 21.54
CA ILE A 142 9.83 0.38 22.47
C ILE A 142 11.06 0.77 21.65
N SER A 143 11.66 1.92 21.96
CA SER A 143 12.83 2.38 21.22
C SER A 143 13.87 1.27 21.25
N ARG A 144 14.48 0.97 20.09
CA ARG A 144 15.61 0.03 20.03
C ARG A 144 16.64 0.39 21.10
N TYR A 145 16.80 1.67 21.38
CA TYR A 145 17.62 2.21 22.46
C TYR A 145 17.20 1.77 23.89
N PHE A 146 15.91 1.72 24.20
CA PHE A 146 15.39 1.22 25.49
C PHE A 146 15.54 -0.29 25.64
N VAL A 147 15.23 -1.07 24.58
CA VAL A 147 15.51 -2.53 24.56
C VAL A 147 17.01 -2.78 24.74
N ARG A 148 17.84 -2.02 24.01
CA ARG A 148 19.29 -2.05 24.05
C ARG A 148 19.82 -1.79 25.46
N ARG A 149 19.37 -0.73 26.15
CA ARG A 149 19.89 -0.36 27.48
C ARG A 149 19.54 -1.39 28.58
N ARG A 150 18.38 -2.07 28.48
CA ARG A 150 18.04 -3.14 29.44
C ARG A 150 18.80 -4.44 29.18
N ARG A 151 19.19 -4.74 27.94
CA ARG A 151 19.93 -5.96 27.58
C ARG A 151 21.46 -5.79 27.59
N SER A 152 21.96 -4.58 27.33
CA SER A 152 23.39 -4.24 27.36
C SER A 152 24.00 -4.23 28.76
N LYS A 153 23.20 -4.30 29.83
CA LYS A 153 23.73 -4.58 31.17
C LYS A 153 24.30 -6.00 31.30
N ARG A 154 24.11 -6.88 30.31
CA ARG A 154 24.67 -8.25 30.32
C ARG A 154 25.84 -8.47 29.35
N TYR A 155 25.88 -7.86 28.15
CA TYR A 155 26.99 -8.06 27.20
C TYR A 155 27.21 -6.86 26.25
N ASN A 156 28.47 -6.55 25.95
CA ASN A 156 28.95 -5.50 25.03
C ASN A 156 28.92 -5.96 23.55
N LEU A 157 27.80 -6.51 23.07
CA LEU A 157 27.68 -6.98 21.69
C LEU A 157 26.47 -6.35 20.98
N TRP A 158 26.65 -6.10 19.68
CA TRP A 158 25.58 -5.74 18.77
C TRP A 158 24.64 -6.94 18.60
N GLU A 159 23.55 -6.99 19.38
CA GLU A 159 22.50 -7.98 19.18
C GLU A 159 21.35 -7.39 18.35
N ASP A 160 21.11 -7.99 17.19
CA ASP A 160 19.86 -7.80 16.46
C ASP A 160 18.69 -8.23 17.36
N THR A 161 17.73 -7.33 17.58
CA THR A 161 16.53 -7.67 18.34
C THR A 161 15.64 -8.58 17.50
N ILE A 162 15.79 -9.89 17.66
CA ILE A 162 14.93 -10.88 16.99
C ILE A 162 13.57 -10.89 17.69
N TYR A 163 12.59 -10.17 17.15
CA TYR A 163 11.20 -10.33 17.56
C TYR A 163 10.71 -11.73 17.13
N ARG A 164 10.38 -12.60 18.09
CA ARG A 164 9.82 -13.94 17.82
C ARG A 164 8.54 -13.90 16.97
N ARG A 165 7.80 -12.80 17.00
CA ARG A 165 6.55 -12.57 16.27
C ARG A 165 6.47 -11.10 15.86
N TRP A 166 6.13 -10.84 14.59
CA TRP A 166 5.96 -9.48 14.07
C TRP A 166 4.67 -9.35 13.26
N PRO A 167 4.02 -8.18 13.27
CA PRO A 167 2.96 -7.85 12.31
C PRO A 167 3.45 -8.00 10.89
N LYS A 168 2.72 -8.78 10.09
CA LYS A 168 3.06 -9.05 8.68
C LYS A 168 1.92 -8.57 7.80
N LEU A 169 2.25 -7.76 6.80
CA LEU A 169 1.33 -7.24 5.80
C LEU A 169 1.74 -7.81 4.43
N SER A 170 0.88 -8.62 3.82
CA SER A 170 1.00 -9.06 2.42
C SER A 170 0.04 -8.24 1.57
N ILE A 171 0.50 -7.74 0.42
CA ILE A 171 -0.32 -6.95 -0.50
C ILE A 171 -0.14 -7.44 -1.93
N ILE A 172 -1.16 -7.20 -2.75
CA ILE A 172 -1.03 -7.13 -4.21
C ILE A 172 -1.24 -5.69 -4.62
N CYS A 173 -0.35 -5.16 -5.45
CA CYS A 173 -0.49 -3.82 -6.02
C CYS A 173 -0.44 -3.83 -7.54
N ASP A 174 -1.10 -2.86 -8.15
CA ASP A 174 -0.96 -2.51 -9.56
C ASP A 174 0.40 -1.84 -9.80
N CYS A 175 1.20 -2.38 -10.72
CA CYS A 175 2.52 -1.87 -11.05
C CYS A 175 2.48 -0.51 -11.78
N SER A 176 1.35 -0.12 -12.38
CA SER A 176 1.21 1.12 -13.15
C SER A 176 0.99 2.35 -12.27
N ASN A 177 0.17 2.24 -11.22
CA ASN A 177 -0.32 3.38 -10.44
C ASN A 177 -0.12 3.23 -8.92
N HIS A 178 0.43 2.10 -8.46
CA HIS A 178 0.72 1.81 -7.05
C HIS A 178 -0.51 1.71 -6.13
N LEU A 179 -1.69 1.48 -6.70
CA LEU A 179 -2.88 1.11 -5.93
C LEU A 179 -2.73 -0.30 -5.38
N ILE A 180 -3.13 -0.47 -4.13
CA ILE A 180 -3.21 -1.77 -3.47
C ILE A 180 -4.56 -2.38 -3.82
N LEU A 181 -4.53 -3.55 -4.46
CA LEU A 181 -5.69 -4.29 -4.93
C LEU A 181 -6.24 -5.23 -3.84
N SER A 182 -5.35 -5.84 -3.06
CA SER A 182 -5.72 -6.65 -1.90
C SER A 182 -4.66 -6.58 -0.80
N ALA A 183 -5.06 -6.88 0.43
CA ALA A 183 -4.18 -6.87 1.58
C ALA A 183 -4.58 -7.91 2.64
N ILE A 184 -3.59 -8.68 3.09
CA ILE A 184 -3.75 -9.64 4.18
C ILE A 184 -2.83 -9.26 5.34
N THR A 185 -3.42 -9.20 6.53
CA THR A 185 -2.72 -8.91 7.77
C THR A 185 -2.60 -10.16 8.62
N THR A 186 -1.38 -10.58 8.94
CA THR A 186 -1.09 -11.76 9.77
C THR A 186 0.00 -11.47 10.80
N ARG A 187 0.45 -12.52 11.51
CA ARG A 187 1.61 -12.48 12.38
C ARG A 187 2.68 -13.42 11.84
N GLY A 188 3.89 -12.91 11.66
CA GLY A 188 5.07 -13.70 11.32
C GLY A 188 5.64 -14.45 12.54
N PRO A 189 6.55 -15.41 12.32
CA PRO A 189 6.96 -15.94 11.01
C PRO A 189 5.87 -16.84 10.41
N SER A 190 5.59 -16.68 9.12
CA SER A 190 4.69 -17.55 8.34
C SER A 190 5.21 -17.59 6.91
N PRO A 191 5.40 -18.79 6.30
CA PRO A 191 5.88 -18.93 4.93
C PRO A 191 5.00 -18.19 3.92
N ASP A 192 5.62 -17.47 2.99
CA ASP A 192 4.94 -16.67 1.97
C ASP A 192 4.16 -17.54 0.95
N ILE A 193 4.67 -18.73 0.65
CA ILE A 193 4.01 -19.74 -0.20
C ILE A 193 2.53 -19.96 0.18
N ASN A 194 2.20 -19.94 1.48
CA ASN A 194 0.85 -20.19 2.00
C ASN A 194 -0.08 -18.96 1.93
N GLN A 195 0.49 -17.79 1.65
CA GLN A 195 -0.24 -16.52 1.59
C GLN A 195 -0.63 -16.16 0.15
N PHE A 196 0.11 -16.65 -0.86
CA PHE A 196 -0.13 -16.35 -2.28
C PHE A 196 -1.60 -16.48 -2.67
N ARG A 197 -2.18 -17.68 -2.51
CA ARG A 197 -3.56 -17.97 -2.92
C ARG A 197 -4.57 -17.08 -2.20
N LYS A 198 -4.36 -16.84 -0.90
CA LYS A 198 -5.28 -16.02 -0.10
C LYS A 198 -5.27 -14.57 -0.57
N THR A 199 -4.08 -14.00 -0.78
CA THR A 199 -3.93 -12.61 -1.20
C THR A 199 -4.43 -12.43 -2.65
N LEU A 200 -4.12 -13.38 -3.54
CA LEU A 200 -4.57 -13.37 -4.93
C LEU A 200 -6.09 -13.48 -5.04
N LYS A 201 -6.72 -14.40 -4.30
CA LYS A 201 -8.18 -14.56 -4.30
C LYS A 201 -8.90 -13.25 -3.94
N GLN A 202 -8.39 -12.51 -2.97
CA GLN A 202 -8.97 -11.21 -2.62
C GLN A 202 -8.83 -10.16 -3.72
N ALA A 203 -7.78 -10.22 -4.53
CA ALA A 203 -7.58 -9.27 -5.63
C ALA A 203 -8.46 -9.60 -6.83
N VAL A 204 -8.52 -10.88 -7.22
CA VAL A 204 -9.31 -11.34 -8.38
C VAL A 204 -10.83 -11.24 -8.16
N ASP A 205 -11.28 -11.17 -6.89
CA ASP A 205 -12.67 -10.85 -6.54
C ASP A 205 -13.05 -9.38 -6.82
N LYS A 206 -12.07 -8.54 -7.16
CA LYS A 206 -12.24 -7.10 -7.41
C LYS A 206 -11.87 -6.72 -8.84
N VAL A 207 -10.80 -7.30 -9.38
CA VAL A 207 -10.21 -6.93 -10.67
C VAL A 207 -9.72 -8.16 -11.45
N GLU A 208 -9.76 -8.08 -12.77
CA GLU A 208 -9.12 -9.02 -13.68
C GLU A 208 -7.64 -8.65 -13.80
N ILE A 209 -6.76 -9.64 -13.60
CA ILE A 209 -5.30 -9.44 -13.61
C ILE A 209 -4.74 -10.30 -14.73
N GLU A 210 -4.02 -9.71 -15.67
CA GLU A 210 -3.38 -10.47 -16.75
C GLU A 210 -2.12 -11.19 -16.25
N LYS A 211 -1.22 -10.46 -15.56
CA LYS A 211 0.06 -10.99 -15.08
C LYS A 211 0.32 -10.66 -13.61
N ILE A 212 0.89 -11.61 -12.87
CA ILE A 212 1.28 -11.46 -11.46
C ILE A 212 2.77 -11.76 -11.26
N LEU A 213 3.48 -10.80 -10.66
CA LEU A 213 4.89 -10.90 -10.30
C LEU A 213 5.05 -11.27 -8.83
N ALA A 214 5.85 -12.28 -8.49
CA ALA A 214 6.15 -12.65 -7.11
C ALA A 214 7.62 -13.00 -6.91
N ASP A 215 8.14 -12.81 -5.70
CA ASP A 215 9.50 -13.26 -5.37
C ASP A 215 9.61 -14.80 -5.31
N ALA A 216 10.84 -15.32 -5.39
CA ALA A 216 11.16 -16.73 -5.22
C ALA A 216 10.62 -17.35 -3.93
N GLY A 217 10.36 -16.57 -2.87
CA GLY A 217 9.68 -17.04 -1.67
C GLY A 217 8.27 -17.63 -1.93
N TYR A 218 7.64 -17.27 -3.05
CA TYR A 218 6.33 -17.77 -3.47
C TYR A 218 6.39 -18.91 -4.50
N ASP A 219 7.58 -19.28 -4.99
CA ASP A 219 7.73 -20.32 -6.01
C ASP A 219 7.28 -21.68 -5.50
N SER A 220 6.20 -22.17 -6.13
CA SER A 220 5.74 -23.54 -6.01
C SER A 220 4.86 -23.88 -7.20
N GLN A 221 4.87 -25.15 -7.60
CA GLN A 221 4.04 -25.63 -8.69
C GLN A 221 2.55 -25.34 -8.42
N GLY A 222 2.08 -25.58 -7.19
CA GLY A 222 0.69 -25.31 -6.80
C GLY A 222 0.30 -23.82 -6.80
N ASN A 223 1.23 -22.87 -6.59
CA ASN A 223 0.92 -21.44 -6.75
C ASN A 223 0.81 -21.07 -8.23
N HIS A 224 1.68 -21.62 -9.07
CA HIS A 224 1.59 -21.42 -10.51
C HIS A 224 0.32 -22.01 -11.12
N GLU A 225 -0.06 -23.24 -10.76
CA GLU A 225 -1.31 -23.88 -11.19
C GLU A 225 -2.52 -23.07 -10.76
N TYR A 226 -2.56 -22.62 -9.50
CA TYR A 226 -3.66 -21.79 -9.02
C TYR A 226 -3.77 -20.48 -9.81
N ALA A 227 -2.65 -19.79 -10.08
CA ALA A 227 -2.68 -18.57 -10.87
C ALA A 227 -3.10 -18.84 -12.33
N ARG A 228 -2.43 -19.78 -13.00
CA ARG A 228 -2.55 -19.97 -14.46
C ARG A 228 -3.76 -20.80 -14.87
N GLU A 229 -4.12 -21.83 -14.11
CA GLU A 229 -5.18 -22.77 -14.48
C GLU A 229 -6.52 -22.40 -13.82
N VAL A 230 -6.51 -21.91 -12.58
CA VAL A 230 -7.75 -21.54 -11.88
C VAL A 230 -8.13 -20.08 -12.11
N GLN A 231 -7.17 -19.16 -12.01
CA GLN A 231 -7.44 -17.73 -12.14
C GLN A 231 -7.16 -17.17 -13.55
N GLN A 232 -6.60 -17.97 -14.46
CA GLN A 232 -6.21 -17.55 -15.82
C GLN A 232 -5.20 -16.38 -15.85
N ILE A 233 -4.30 -16.33 -14.86
CA ILE A 233 -3.30 -15.27 -14.67
C ILE A 233 -1.90 -15.80 -14.99
N GLU A 234 -1.17 -15.07 -15.81
CA GLU A 234 0.23 -15.37 -16.07
C GLU A 234 1.10 -15.09 -14.83
N SER A 235 1.58 -16.13 -14.15
CA SER A 235 2.46 -15.98 -12.98
C SER A 235 3.95 -16.00 -13.35
N ILE A 236 4.66 -14.93 -13.01
CA ILE A 236 6.12 -14.81 -13.19
C ILE A 236 6.78 -14.84 -11.81
N ILE A 237 7.30 -16.02 -11.45
CA ILE A 237 7.93 -16.27 -10.15
C ILE A 237 9.26 -16.99 -10.41
N PRO A 238 10.40 -16.49 -9.92
CA PRO A 238 11.67 -17.17 -10.14
C PRO A 238 11.65 -18.57 -9.52
N ALA A 239 11.99 -19.59 -10.30
CA ALA A 239 12.03 -20.99 -9.87
C ALA A 239 13.25 -21.30 -8.96
N ARG A 240 13.34 -20.60 -7.84
CA ARG A 240 14.48 -20.62 -6.91
C ARG A 240 14.10 -21.05 -5.49
N HIS A 241 12.84 -21.41 -5.23
CA HIS A 241 12.43 -21.87 -3.90
C HIS A 241 13.05 -23.24 -3.59
N GLY A 242 13.66 -23.35 -2.41
CA GLY A 242 14.41 -24.52 -1.97
C GLY A 242 15.92 -24.40 -2.22
N ARG A 243 16.63 -25.53 -2.25
CA ARG A 243 18.03 -25.64 -2.70
C ARG A 243 17.99 -26.08 -4.16
N PRO A 244 18.03 -25.17 -5.16
CA PRO A 244 18.06 -25.58 -6.55
C PRO A 244 19.40 -26.29 -6.72
N THR A 245 19.39 -27.61 -6.93
CA THR A 245 20.61 -28.29 -7.33
C THR A 245 21.06 -27.64 -8.63
N LEU A 246 22.33 -27.26 -8.71
CA LEU A 246 23.04 -26.83 -9.93
C LEU A 246 23.11 -27.97 -10.98
N SER A 247 22.23 -28.96 -10.87
CA SER A 247 22.14 -30.15 -11.69
C SER A 247 21.32 -29.85 -12.93
N ASP A 248 21.73 -30.41 -14.07
CA ASP A 248 20.98 -30.39 -15.34
C ASP A 248 19.64 -31.14 -15.31
N LYS A 249 19.24 -31.67 -14.14
CA LYS A 249 17.96 -32.35 -13.98
C LYS A 249 16.80 -31.33 -14.07
N PRO A 250 15.73 -31.64 -14.81
CA PRO A 250 14.55 -30.77 -14.90
C PRO A 250 13.92 -30.59 -13.51
N LEU A 251 13.36 -29.41 -13.26
CA LEU A 251 12.57 -29.16 -12.07
C LEU A 251 11.31 -30.00 -12.10
N LYS A 252 10.91 -30.46 -10.91
CA LYS A 252 9.57 -31.03 -10.74
C LYS A 252 8.53 -29.90 -10.88
N GLY A 253 7.67 -30.02 -11.89
CA GLY A 253 6.53 -29.14 -12.12
C GLY A 253 6.63 -28.36 -13.43
N LYS A 254 5.59 -28.48 -14.26
CA LYS A 254 5.47 -27.86 -15.60
C LYS A 254 5.82 -26.36 -15.59
N TYR A 255 5.27 -25.61 -14.65
CA TYR A 255 5.43 -24.16 -14.61
C TYR A 255 6.75 -23.73 -14.00
N ARG A 256 7.29 -24.50 -13.04
CA ARG A 256 8.62 -24.23 -12.49
C ARG A 256 9.70 -24.41 -13.54
N GLU A 257 9.58 -25.46 -14.35
CA GLU A 257 10.48 -25.69 -15.49
C GLU A 257 10.32 -24.60 -16.57
N LEU A 258 9.08 -24.17 -16.85
CA LEU A 258 8.83 -23.01 -17.72
C LEU A 258 9.52 -21.74 -17.19
N MET A 259 9.45 -21.47 -15.88
CA MET A 259 10.12 -20.32 -15.26
C MET A 259 11.64 -20.46 -15.19
N ARG A 260 12.20 -21.65 -15.36
CA ARG A 260 13.65 -21.85 -15.53
C ARG A 260 14.09 -21.50 -16.95
N ASN A 261 13.33 -21.98 -17.94
CA ASN A 261 13.74 -21.94 -19.36
C ASN A 261 13.30 -20.64 -20.07
N ASN A 262 12.15 -20.08 -19.70
CA ASN A 262 11.51 -18.94 -20.38
C ASN A 262 11.18 -17.80 -19.40
N PHE A 263 12.12 -17.46 -18.53
CA PHE A 263 11.91 -16.40 -17.54
C PHE A 263 11.95 -15.01 -18.18
N ASP A 264 10.80 -14.31 -18.20
CA ASP A 264 10.74 -12.92 -18.63
C ASP A 264 11.35 -11.96 -17.59
N LYS A 265 12.67 -11.79 -17.70
CA LYS A 265 13.46 -10.89 -16.85
C LYS A 265 13.01 -9.43 -16.96
N LYS A 266 12.52 -9.00 -18.13
CA LYS A 266 12.15 -7.61 -18.39
C LYS A 266 10.88 -7.25 -17.62
N THR A 267 9.84 -8.07 -17.75
CA THR A 267 8.57 -7.88 -17.03
C THR A 267 8.77 -8.12 -15.53
N TYR A 268 9.54 -9.15 -15.14
CA TYR A 268 9.90 -9.37 -13.74
C TYR A 268 10.63 -8.19 -13.10
N GLY A 269 11.39 -7.43 -13.89
CA GLY A 269 12.00 -6.18 -13.46
C GLY A 269 10.99 -5.26 -12.75
N GLN A 270 9.74 -5.18 -13.20
CA GLN A 270 8.69 -4.34 -12.58
C GLN A 270 8.23 -4.82 -11.19
N ARG A 271 8.73 -5.95 -10.66
CA ARG A 271 8.41 -6.38 -9.29
C ARG A 271 8.84 -5.34 -8.25
N TRP A 272 9.87 -4.52 -8.52
CA TRP A 272 10.32 -3.46 -7.60
C TRP A 272 9.22 -2.45 -7.23
N GLN A 273 8.11 -2.39 -7.99
CA GLN A 273 6.97 -1.53 -7.70
C GLN A 273 6.29 -1.88 -6.38
N VAL A 274 6.21 -3.16 -5.98
CA VAL A 274 5.61 -3.53 -4.68
C VAL A 274 6.50 -3.11 -3.50
N GLU A 275 7.82 -3.19 -3.66
CA GLU A 275 8.80 -2.68 -2.69
C GLU A 275 8.66 -1.16 -2.54
N THR A 276 8.37 -0.47 -3.65
CA THR A 276 8.04 0.96 -3.66
C THR A 276 6.78 1.26 -2.87
N VAL A 277 5.72 0.46 -3.00
CA VAL A 277 4.50 0.60 -2.19
C VAL A 277 4.79 0.44 -0.71
N PHE A 278 5.54 -0.58 -0.31
CA PHE A 278 5.93 -0.73 1.11
C PHE A 278 6.77 0.44 1.61
N SER A 279 7.70 0.92 0.79
CA SER A 279 8.53 2.08 1.11
C SER A 279 7.66 3.34 1.31
N MET A 280 6.68 3.56 0.45
CA MET A 280 5.70 4.65 0.61
C MET A 280 4.92 4.52 1.91
N ILE A 281 4.38 3.34 2.21
CA ILE A 281 3.64 3.11 3.47
C ILE A 281 4.52 3.43 4.67
N LYS A 282 5.74 2.87 4.74
CA LYS A 282 6.63 3.04 5.90
C LYS A 282 7.11 4.47 6.06
N ARG A 283 7.48 5.16 4.97
CA ARG A 283 7.92 6.57 5.01
C ARG A 283 6.78 7.50 5.40
N ASN A 284 5.57 7.28 4.88
CA ASN A 284 4.43 8.17 5.08
C ASN A 284 3.64 7.91 6.35
N PHE A 285 3.62 6.68 6.86
CA PHE A 285 2.77 6.30 8.00
C PHE A 285 3.56 5.67 9.17
N GLY A 286 4.84 5.37 8.96
CA GLY A 286 5.76 4.79 9.95
C GLY A 286 6.01 3.30 9.72
N SER A 287 7.17 2.81 10.17
CA SER A 287 7.54 1.40 10.14
C SER A 287 7.08 0.61 11.36
N ALA A 288 6.60 1.30 12.41
CA ALA A 288 6.16 0.73 13.66
C ALA A 288 4.66 1.00 13.90
N LEU A 289 3.94 -0.03 14.33
CA LEU A 289 2.52 0.08 14.70
C LEU A 289 2.38 0.66 16.11
N ARG A 290 1.38 1.52 16.31
CA ARG A 290 1.02 2.05 17.65
C ARG A 290 0.18 1.05 18.45
N ALA A 291 -0.57 0.19 17.77
CA ALA A 291 -1.40 -0.83 18.38
C ALA A 291 -0.57 -1.92 19.08
N LYS A 292 -0.99 -2.26 20.30
CA LYS A 292 -0.34 -3.28 21.14
C LYS A 292 -0.88 -4.70 20.91
N TYR A 293 -2.19 -4.81 20.66
CA TYR A 293 -2.86 -6.10 20.54
C TYR A 293 -2.97 -6.56 19.09
N TYR A 294 -2.91 -7.87 18.87
CA TYR A 294 -2.93 -8.50 17.54
C TYR A 294 -4.05 -7.96 16.63
N TRP A 295 -5.31 -8.06 17.05
CA TRP A 295 -6.43 -7.58 16.24
C TRP A 295 -6.40 -6.08 15.98
N SER A 296 -5.84 -5.30 16.90
CA SER A 296 -5.66 -3.85 16.70
C SER A 296 -4.53 -3.56 15.73
N GLN A 297 -3.46 -4.37 15.72
CA GLN A 297 -2.38 -4.28 14.74
C GLN A 297 -2.87 -4.62 13.33
N CYS A 298 -3.66 -5.68 13.18
CA CYS A 298 -4.32 -6.01 11.92
C CYS A 298 -5.15 -4.84 11.38
N ARG A 299 -6.00 -4.25 12.24
CA ARG A 299 -6.79 -3.06 11.87
C ARG A 299 -5.93 -1.86 11.50
N GLU A 300 -4.84 -1.62 12.21
CA GLU A 300 -3.94 -0.49 11.90
C GLU A 300 -3.25 -0.68 10.55
N MET A 301 -2.75 -1.89 10.25
CA MET A 301 -2.16 -2.20 8.94
C MET A 301 -3.18 -2.05 7.81
N MET A 302 -4.41 -2.53 8.00
CA MET A 302 -5.47 -2.37 7.01
C MET A 302 -5.84 -0.90 6.80
N LEU A 303 -5.86 -0.10 7.88
CA LEU A 303 -6.08 1.34 7.78
C LEU A 303 -4.92 2.07 7.08
N MET A 304 -3.68 1.60 7.24
CA MET A 304 -2.52 2.10 6.47
C MET A 304 -2.68 1.82 4.97
N VAL A 305 -3.16 0.63 4.59
CA VAL A 305 -3.48 0.29 3.20
C VAL A 305 -4.56 1.22 2.62
N LEU A 306 -5.68 1.40 3.34
CA LEU A 306 -6.74 2.31 2.91
C LEU A 306 -6.24 3.76 2.78
N THR A 307 -5.47 4.23 3.76
CA THR A 307 -4.90 5.59 3.75
C THR A 307 -3.92 5.78 2.59
N HIS A 308 -3.12 4.76 2.27
CA HIS A 308 -2.24 4.75 1.09
C HIS A 308 -3.03 4.96 -0.20
N ASN A 309 -4.02 4.10 -0.48
CA ASN A 309 -4.83 4.20 -1.70
C ASN A 309 -5.51 5.57 -1.82
N LEU A 310 -6.13 6.05 -0.75
CA LEU A 310 -6.78 7.37 -0.72
C LEU A 310 -5.80 8.51 -1.03
N ALA A 311 -4.55 8.38 -0.59
CA ALA A 311 -3.52 9.38 -0.85
C ALA A 311 -2.92 9.31 -2.27
N VAL A 312 -2.86 8.11 -2.86
CA VAL A 312 -2.46 7.87 -4.26
C VAL A 312 -3.51 8.44 -5.23
N ILE A 313 -4.79 8.16 -5.00
CA ILE A 313 -5.92 8.63 -5.84
C ILE A 313 -5.88 10.15 -6.06
N GLN A 314 -5.55 10.89 -5.01
CA GLN A 314 -5.50 12.36 -5.06
C GLN A 314 -4.29 12.91 -5.80
N LEU A 315 -3.21 12.14 -5.93
CA LEU A 315 -2.10 12.51 -6.79
C LEU A 315 -2.42 12.25 -8.26
N ALA A 316 -2.96 11.07 -8.57
CA ALA A 316 -3.30 10.68 -9.95
C ALA A 316 -4.20 11.74 -10.61
N LYS A 317 -5.25 12.18 -9.90
CA LYS A 317 -6.12 13.28 -10.37
C LYS A 317 -5.35 14.57 -10.65
N LYS A 318 -4.37 14.94 -9.83
CA LYS A 318 -3.56 16.16 -10.04
C LYS A 318 -2.68 16.09 -11.30
N LEU A 319 -2.13 14.92 -11.62
CA LEU A 319 -1.32 14.74 -12.83
C LEU A 319 -2.19 14.84 -14.08
N PHE A 320 -3.36 14.18 -14.09
CA PHE A 320 -4.32 14.29 -15.19
C PHE A 320 -4.86 15.71 -15.39
N TYR A 321 -5.26 16.41 -14.32
CA TYR A 321 -5.73 17.80 -14.42
C TYR A 321 -4.63 18.79 -14.84
N ARG A 322 -3.36 18.53 -14.53
CA ARG A 322 -2.24 19.38 -14.98
C ARG A 322 -1.87 19.17 -16.44
N ALA A 323 -1.96 17.93 -16.94
CA ALA A 323 -1.71 17.63 -18.35
C ALA A 323 -2.73 18.34 -19.27
N LEU A 324 -3.97 18.52 -18.81
CA LEU A 324 -5.01 19.26 -19.53
C LEU A 324 -4.86 20.78 -19.46
N LEU A 325 -4.02 21.30 -18.56
CA LEU A 325 -3.80 22.76 -18.38
C LEU A 325 -2.49 23.25 -19.00
N THR A 326 -1.65 22.37 -19.53
CA THR A 326 -0.55 22.75 -20.41
C THR A 326 -1.08 22.81 -21.84
N PRO A 327 -1.38 23.99 -22.40
CA PRO A 327 -1.56 24.08 -23.85
C PRO A 327 -0.29 23.56 -24.50
N PHE A 328 -0.44 22.61 -25.41
CA PHE A 328 0.59 22.29 -26.39
C PHE A 328 0.84 23.57 -27.19
N LEU A 329 1.79 24.40 -26.74
CA LEU A 329 2.41 25.35 -27.63
C LEU A 329 3.34 24.53 -28.52
N PRO A 330 3.09 24.46 -29.85
CA PRO A 330 4.00 23.78 -30.74
C PRO A 330 5.35 24.52 -30.65
N VAL A 331 6.38 23.79 -30.24
CA VAL A 331 7.77 24.23 -30.35
C VAL A 331 8.06 24.29 -31.83
N ASN A 332 7.87 25.47 -32.43
CA ASN A 332 8.20 25.70 -33.82
C ASN A 332 9.72 25.61 -33.95
N SER A 333 10.17 24.64 -34.74
CA SER A 333 11.58 24.35 -34.95
C SER A 333 12.09 25.09 -36.18
N ARG A 334 13.15 25.89 -35.96
CA ARG A 334 14.13 26.41 -36.95
C ARG A 334 13.58 27.53 -37.86
N ARG A 335 14.31 28.62 -38.18
CA ARG A 335 15.72 28.76 -38.55
C ARG A 335 16.07 30.27 -38.57
N PHE A 336 17.33 30.58 -38.29
CA PHE A 336 17.99 31.86 -38.61
C PHE A 336 17.73 32.30 -40.06
N HIS A 337 17.51 33.59 -40.29
CA HIS A 337 18.17 34.36 -41.36
C HIS A 337 18.20 35.86 -40.99
N TRP A 338 19.40 36.42 -41.03
CA TRP A 338 19.67 37.84 -41.11
C TRP A 338 19.03 38.43 -42.36
N PHE A 339 18.45 39.63 -42.29
CA PHE A 339 18.66 40.67 -43.30
C PHE A 339 18.23 42.03 -42.72
N VAL A 340 19.23 42.91 -42.55
CA VAL A 340 19.10 44.36 -42.50
C VAL A 340 18.63 44.83 -43.87
N ILE A 341 17.64 45.72 -43.94
CA ILE A 341 17.56 46.85 -44.90
C ILE A 341 16.44 47.79 -44.41
N ARG A 342 16.84 49.01 -44.05
CA ARG A 342 16.01 50.23 -44.03
C ARG A 342 15.69 50.63 -45.47
N LEU A 343 14.48 51.12 -45.70
CA LEU A 343 14.00 52.11 -46.70
C LEU A 343 12.47 52.07 -46.53
N THR A 344 11.72 53.11 -46.19
CA THR A 344 11.87 54.58 -46.23
C THR A 344 11.19 55.19 -45.01
#